data_AF-A0A7R9WZM2-F1
#
_entry.id   AF-A0A7R9WZM2-F1
#
_cell.length_a   1.000
_cell.length_b   1.000
_cell.length_c   1.000
_cell.angle_alpha   90.00
_cell.angle_beta   90.00
_cell.angle_gamma   90.00
#
_symmetry.space_group_name_H-M   'P 1'
#
loop_
_entity.id
_entity.type
_entity.pdbx_description
1 polymer ?
#
loop_
_entity_poly.entity_id
_entity_poly.type
_entity_poly.pdbx_seq_one_letter_code
_entity_poly.pdbx_strand_id
1 'polypeptide(L)'
;IVLASLGDSASGTLEFYNIDTKTLVVKEHYRANQVIWDPSGRTVATCVTQAIEGGHFKFAMDNGYILWSFQGRQLHQQSFETFYQFIWRPRETLLSKSQIGKVRKNLKKYEQQFEKADKERARMLYLEETKGKRDERQKYRDVRAASSALRREQRARHIDFLDGYDSDDDANYNIKEVSVETILSTKEETV
;
A
#
# COMPACT_ATOMS: atom_id res chain seq x y z
N ILE A 1 15.28 -11.20 12.10
CA ILE A 1 14.55 -12.42 12.51
C ILE A 1 13.09 -12.20 12.18
N VAL A 2 12.38 -13.22 11.69
CA VAL A 2 10.92 -13.17 11.55
C VAL A 2 10.33 -14.26 12.42
N LEU A 3 9.43 -13.87 13.32
CA LEU A 3 8.58 -14.77 14.08
C LEU A 3 7.18 -14.71 13.47
N ALA A 4 6.54 -15.86 13.31
CA ALA A 4 5.23 -15.94 12.70
C ALA A 4 4.34 -16.90 13.48
N SER A 5 3.17 -16.44 13.87
CA SER A 5 2.12 -17.28 14.44
C SER A 5 1.32 -17.87 13.27
N LEU A 6 1.58 -19.14 12.95
CA LEU A 6 1.04 -19.82 11.77
C LEU A 6 0.01 -20.88 12.13
N GLY A 7 -0.93 -21.12 11.21
CA GLY A 7 -1.92 -22.20 11.31
C GLY A 7 -3.34 -21.73 11.57
N ASP A 8 -4.27 -22.68 11.58
CA ASP A 8 -5.72 -22.39 11.63
C ASP A 8 -6.19 -21.77 12.95
N SER A 9 -5.47 -22.01 14.04
CA SER A 9 -5.78 -21.49 15.38
C SER A 9 -4.91 -20.29 15.78
N ALA A 10 -4.05 -19.83 14.87
CA ALA A 10 -3.14 -18.72 15.11
C ALA A 10 -3.74 -17.40 14.60
N SER A 11 -3.34 -16.30 15.23
CA SER A 11 -3.76 -14.95 14.82
C SER A 11 -3.22 -14.52 13.46
N GLY A 12 -2.20 -15.19 12.91
CA GLY A 12 -1.51 -14.74 11.69
C GLY A 12 -0.53 -13.58 11.92
N THR A 13 -0.18 -13.30 13.19
CA THR A 13 0.77 -12.23 13.54
C THR A 13 2.18 -12.56 13.05
N LEU A 14 2.82 -11.56 12.43
CA LEU A 14 4.18 -11.59 11.91
C LEU A 14 5.02 -10.52 12.61
N GLU A 15 6.17 -10.90 13.14
CA GLU A 15 7.06 -10.02 13.88
C GLU A 15 8.42 -9.97 13.21
N PHE A 16 8.75 -8.81 12.63
CA PHE A 16 10.02 -8.53 12.00
C PHE A 16 10.94 -7.84 13.01
N TYR A 17 11.90 -8.59 13.54
CA TYR A 17 12.89 -8.08 14.48
C TYR A 17 14.23 -7.83 13.81
N ASN A 18 14.70 -6.58 13.85
CA ASN A 18 16.03 -6.20 13.39
C ASN A 18 17.02 -6.29 14.57
N ILE A 19 18.09 -7.06 14.40
CA ILE A 19 19.09 -7.30 15.45
C ILE A 19 19.97 -6.07 15.68
N ASP A 20 20.33 -5.35 14.61
CA ASP A 20 21.28 -4.24 14.67
C ASP A 20 20.63 -3.00 15.30
N THR A 21 19.41 -2.67 14.86
CA THR A 21 18.65 -1.51 15.36
C THR A 21 17.79 -1.84 16.57
N LYS A 22 17.64 -3.14 16.92
CA LYS A 22 16.74 -3.63 17.99
C LYS A 22 15.29 -3.18 17.82
N THR A 23 14.85 -2.95 16.59
CA THR A 23 13.49 -2.51 16.27
C THR A 23 12.61 -3.68 15.90
N LEU A 24 11.35 -3.65 16.36
CA LEU A 24 10.32 -4.61 16.04
C LEU A 24 9.26 -3.97 15.15
N VAL A 25 8.89 -4.65 14.07
CA VAL A 25 7.75 -4.29 13.22
C VAL A 25 6.76 -5.44 13.23
N VAL A 26 5.55 -5.17 13.70
CA VAL A 26 4.45 -6.15 13.73
C VAL A 26 3.59 -5.98 12.48
N LYS A 27 3.29 -7.09 11.83
CA LYS A 27 2.41 -7.25 10.67
C LYS A 27 1.49 -8.42 10.89
N GLU A 28 0.56 -8.60 9.97
CA GLU A 28 -0.42 -9.67 10.04
C GLU A 28 -0.66 -10.22 8.65
N HIS A 29 -0.78 -11.53 8.58
CA HIS A 29 -1.32 -12.25 7.45
C HIS A 29 -2.25 -13.32 7.99
N TYR A 30 -3.53 -12.99 8.01
CA TYR A 30 -4.56 -13.84 8.60
C TYR A 30 -4.52 -15.24 7.99
N ARG A 31 -4.49 -16.26 8.86
CA ARG A 31 -4.45 -17.69 8.49
C ARG A 31 -3.25 -18.10 7.64
N ALA A 32 -2.17 -17.31 7.66
CA ALA A 32 -0.92 -17.72 7.06
C ALA A 32 -0.49 -19.07 7.64
N ASN A 33 -0.12 -19.99 6.76
CA ASN A 33 0.35 -21.32 7.14
C ASN A 33 1.78 -21.59 6.66
N GLN A 34 2.33 -20.75 5.79
CA GLN A 34 3.71 -20.85 5.33
C GLN A 34 4.41 -19.49 5.35
N VAL A 35 5.69 -19.49 5.73
CA VAL A 35 6.61 -18.35 5.64
C VAL A 35 7.87 -18.82 4.93
N ILE A 36 8.22 -18.18 3.81
CA ILE A 36 9.30 -18.65 2.94
C ILE A 36 10.16 -17.46 2.52
N TRP A 37 11.45 -17.54 2.83
CA TRP A 37 12.44 -16.54 2.43
C TRP A 37 12.91 -16.75 0.99
N ASP A 38 13.12 -15.65 0.28
CA ASP A 38 13.78 -15.71 -1.02
C ASP A 38 15.27 -16.09 -0.84
N PRO A 39 15.91 -16.70 -1.86
CA PRO A 39 17.31 -17.10 -1.76
C PRO A 39 18.30 -15.97 -1.45
N SER A 40 17.92 -14.69 -1.69
CA SER A 40 18.76 -13.54 -1.35
C SER A 40 18.55 -12.99 0.06
N GLY A 41 17.49 -13.40 0.76
CA GLY A 41 17.14 -12.95 2.12
C GLY A 41 16.63 -11.50 2.19
N ARG A 42 16.25 -10.89 1.06
CA ARG A 42 15.74 -9.51 1.00
C ARG A 42 14.23 -9.44 1.11
N THR A 43 13.56 -10.52 0.76
CA THR A 43 12.10 -10.61 0.69
C THR A 43 11.62 -11.90 1.33
N VAL A 44 10.49 -11.83 2.01
CA VAL A 44 9.81 -12.98 2.60
C VAL A 44 8.40 -13.06 2.06
N ALA A 45 7.97 -14.25 1.68
CA ALA A 45 6.60 -14.53 1.31
C ALA A 45 5.89 -15.18 2.50
N THR A 46 4.70 -14.71 2.83
CA THR A 46 3.78 -15.41 3.71
C THR A 46 2.59 -15.87 2.88
N CYS A 47 2.15 -17.10 3.08
CA CYS A 47 1.17 -17.74 2.20
C CYS A 47 0.02 -18.34 3.00
N VAL A 48 -1.16 -18.34 2.38
CA VAL A 48 -2.34 -19.08 2.79
C VAL A 48 -2.60 -20.10 1.69
N THR A 49 -2.11 -21.33 1.89
CA THR A 49 -2.28 -22.43 0.93
C THR A 49 -3.35 -23.41 1.38
N GLN A 50 -4.18 -23.89 0.47
CA GLN A 50 -5.09 -25.01 0.73
C GLN A 50 -4.46 -26.36 0.37
N ALA A 51 -4.88 -27.43 1.03
CA ALA A 51 -4.43 -28.78 0.69
C ALA A 51 -5.10 -29.27 -0.61
N ILE A 52 -4.43 -30.19 -1.31
CA ILE A 52 -4.89 -30.75 -2.59
C ILE A 52 -6.08 -31.71 -2.37
N GLU A 53 -6.10 -32.42 -1.23
CA GLU A 53 -7.12 -33.42 -0.91
C GLU A 53 -8.06 -32.93 0.19
N GLY A 54 -9.37 -33.17 0.03
CA GLY A 54 -10.42 -32.83 0.99
C GLY A 54 -11.25 -31.59 0.61
N GLY A 55 -12.47 -31.51 1.16
CA GLY A 55 -13.35 -30.34 0.98
C GLY A 55 -12.87 -29.17 1.83
N HIS A 56 -12.35 -28.13 1.17
CA HIS A 56 -11.68 -26.99 1.82
C HIS A 56 -12.47 -25.69 1.70
N PHE A 57 -13.74 -25.72 2.09
CA PHE A 57 -14.62 -24.54 2.08
C PHE A 57 -14.07 -23.40 2.95
N LYS A 58 -13.30 -23.75 4.00
CA LYS A 58 -12.65 -22.77 4.87
C LYS A 58 -11.59 -21.94 4.14
N PHE A 59 -11.05 -22.40 3.01
CA PHE A 59 -10.02 -21.68 2.24
C PHE A 59 -10.62 -20.98 1.00
N ALA A 60 -11.95 -20.94 0.87
CA ALA A 60 -12.60 -20.33 -0.28
C ALA A 60 -12.41 -18.80 -0.39
N MET A 61 -11.94 -18.15 0.68
CA MET A 61 -11.61 -16.72 0.71
C MET A 61 -10.25 -16.50 1.36
N ASP A 62 -9.50 -15.53 0.83
CA ASP A 62 -8.15 -15.09 1.26
C ASP A 62 -6.97 -16.04 1.01
N ASN A 63 -7.16 -17.05 0.16
CA ASN A 63 -6.06 -17.83 -0.38
C ASN A 63 -5.09 -16.96 -1.18
N GLY A 64 -3.79 -17.16 -1.02
CA GLY A 64 -2.77 -16.44 -1.77
C GLY A 64 -1.50 -16.16 -0.99
N TYR A 65 -0.81 -15.08 -1.36
CA TYR A 65 0.46 -14.71 -0.73
C TYR A 65 0.62 -13.20 -0.57
N ILE A 66 1.37 -12.82 0.45
CA ILE A 66 1.87 -11.47 0.66
C ILE A 66 3.40 -11.50 0.63
N LEU A 67 3.98 -10.63 -0.19
CA LEU A 67 5.40 -10.39 -0.23
C LEU A 67 5.75 -9.22 0.67
N TRP A 68 6.70 -9.44 1.56
CA TRP A 68 7.26 -8.44 2.45
C TRP A 68 8.73 -8.25 2.14
N SER A 69 9.22 -7.02 2.31
CA SER A 69 10.65 -6.80 2.48
C SER A 69 11.13 -7.38 3.82
N PHE A 70 12.43 -7.60 3.95
CA PHE A 70 13.04 -8.03 5.23
C PHE A 70 12.79 -7.07 6.41
N GLN A 71 12.35 -5.84 6.12
CA GLN A 71 11.98 -4.81 7.12
C GLN A 71 10.49 -4.81 7.48
N GLY A 72 9.68 -5.71 6.91
CA GLY A 72 8.23 -5.78 7.17
C GLY A 72 7.39 -4.82 6.31
N ARG A 73 7.97 -4.13 5.33
CA ARG A 73 7.20 -3.36 4.32
C ARG A 73 6.53 -4.31 3.33
N GLN A 74 5.21 -4.22 3.16
CA GLN A 74 4.48 -4.95 2.12
C GLN A 74 4.91 -4.46 0.74
N LEU A 75 5.24 -5.40 -0.14
CA LEU A 75 5.68 -5.15 -1.52
C LEU A 75 4.57 -5.46 -2.50
N HIS A 76 3.89 -6.59 -2.30
CA HIS A 76 2.84 -7.08 -3.17
C HIS A 76 1.95 -8.05 -2.41
N GLN A 77 0.69 -8.12 -2.81
CA GLN A 77 -0.28 -9.07 -2.29
C GLN A 77 -1.11 -9.55 -3.46
N GLN A 78 -1.30 -10.86 -3.55
CA GLN A 78 -2.11 -11.47 -4.58
C GLN A 78 -2.95 -12.58 -3.94
N SER A 79 -4.26 -12.48 -4.18
CA SER A 79 -5.22 -13.50 -3.79
C SER A 79 -5.58 -14.37 -5.00
N PHE A 80 -5.91 -15.63 -4.73
CA PHE A 80 -6.37 -16.60 -5.71
C PHE A 80 -7.56 -17.36 -5.11
N GLU A 81 -8.47 -17.83 -5.95
CA GLU A 81 -9.55 -18.71 -5.51
C GLU A 81 -8.99 -20.06 -5.02
N THR A 82 -8.09 -20.65 -5.81
CA THR A 82 -7.39 -21.87 -5.46
C THR A 82 -5.87 -21.64 -5.43
N PHE A 83 -5.25 -21.85 -4.26
CA PHE A 83 -3.81 -21.64 -4.05
C PHE A 83 -3.19 -22.77 -3.25
N TYR A 84 -2.31 -23.56 -3.86
CA TYR A 84 -1.80 -24.81 -3.26
C TYR A 84 -0.37 -24.71 -2.76
N GLN A 85 0.49 -23.98 -3.48
CA GLN A 85 1.91 -23.95 -3.17
C GLN A 85 2.54 -22.64 -3.61
N PHE A 86 3.45 -22.16 -2.78
CA PHE A 86 4.41 -21.12 -3.14
C PHE A 86 5.83 -21.67 -2.96
N ILE A 87 6.68 -21.51 -3.96
CA ILE A 87 8.12 -21.75 -3.84
C ILE A 87 8.89 -20.67 -4.58
N TRP A 88 9.98 -20.22 -3.97
CA TRP A 88 10.93 -19.38 -4.67
C TRP A 88 11.71 -20.24 -5.66
N ARG A 89 11.93 -19.70 -6.86
CA ARG A 89 12.85 -20.32 -7.82
C ARG A 89 14.24 -20.42 -7.17
N PRO A 90 14.84 -21.62 -7.04
CA PRO A 90 16.19 -21.76 -6.51
C PRO A 90 17.17 -20.92 -7.34
N ARG A 91 18.04 -20.18 -6.66
CA ARG A 91 19.04 -19.33 -7.30
C ARG A 91 20.43 -19.71 -6.79
N GLU A 92 21.30 -20.10 -7.73
CA GLU A 92 22.69 -20.40 -7.43
C GLU A 92 23.47 -19.15 -7.02
N THR A 93 24.51 -19.33 -6.22
CA THR A 93 25.39 -18.24 -5.81
C THR A 93 26.26 -17.82 -6.98
N LEU A 94 26.05 -16.60 -7.49
CA LEU A 94 26.83 -16.04 -8.60
C LEU A 94 28.28 -15.69 -8.25
N LEU A 95 28.60 -15.56 -6.97
CA LEU A 95 29.91 -15.08 -6.49
C LEU A 95 30.67 -16.21 -5.79
N SER A 96 31.95 -16.33 -6.14
CA SER A 96 32.91 -17.13 -5.38
C SER A 96 33.12 -16.57 -3.97
N LYS A 97 33.60 -17.42 -3.04
CA LYS A 97 33.92 -17.01 -1.66
C LYS A 97 34.88 -15.80 -1.60
N SER A 98 35.86 -15.74 -2.51
CA SER A 98 36.80 -14.61 -2.61
C SER A 98 36.09 -13.31 -3.01
N GLN A 99 35.19 -13.36 -4.00
CA GLN A 99 34.42 -12.20 -4.43
C GLN A 99 33.47 -11.70 -3.33
N ILE A 100 32.83 -12.61 -2.59
CA ILE A 100 31.99 -12.25 -1.43
C ILE A 100 32.83 -11.50 -0.39
N GLY A 101 34.05 -11.97 -0.11
CA GLY A 101 34.98 -11.28 0.78
C GLY A 101 35.33 -9.86 0.32
N LYS A 102 35.58 -9.67 -0.99
CA LYS A 102 35.83 -8.35 -1.57
C LYS A 102 34.61 -7.42 -1.44
N VAL A 103 33.40 -7.93 -1.69
CA VAL A 103 32.15 -7.15 -1.54
C VAL A 103 31.95 -6.72 -0.10
N ARG A 104 32.15 -7.62 0.87
CA ARG A 104 32.04 -7.30 2.31
C ARG A 104 33.02 -6.20 2.74
N LYS A 105 34.26 -6.22 2.25
CA LYS A 105 35.26 -5.18 2.56
C LYS A 105 34.90 -3.81 1.98
N ASN A 106 34.28 -3.78 0.81
CA ASN A 106 33.98 -2.56 0.07
C ASN A 106 32.49 -2.15 0.14
N LEU A 107 31.75 -2.63 1.15
CA LEU A 107 30.29 -2.50 1.20
C LEU A 107 29.82 -1.04 1.08
N LYS A 108 30.44 -0.12 1.83
CA LYS A 108 30.11 1.32 1.79
C LYS A 108 30.23 1.96 0.40
N LYS A 109 31.20 1.51 -0.40
CA LYS A 109 31.39 2.01 -1.78
C LYS A 109 30.23 1.56 -2.67
N TYR A 110 29.86 0.28 -2.56
CA TYR A 110 28.74 -0.27 -3.31
C TYR A 110 27.41 0.33 -2.88
N GLU A 111 27.21 0.55 -1.57
CA GLU A 111 26.04 1.21 -1.01
C GLU A 111 25.81 2.59 -1.65
N GLN A 112 26.84 3.46 -1.65
CA GLN A 112 26.75 4.78 -2.29
C GLN A 112 26.43 4.70 -3.79
N GLN A 113 27.04 3.73 -4.49
CA GLN A 113 26.79 3.53 -5.92
C GLN A 113 25.34 3.08 -6.18
N PHE A 114 24.82 2.14 -5.40
CA PHE A 114 23.46 1.65 -5.54
C PHE A 114 22.43 2.70 -5.14
N GLU A 115 22.67 3.44 -4.05
CA GLU A 115 21.77 4.51 -3.62
C GLU A 115 21.66 5.62 -4.67
N LYS A 116 22.79 6.00 -5.30
CA LYS A 116 22.78 6.95 -6.41
C LYS A 116 21.98 6.42 -7.60
N ALA A 117 22.23 5.17 -8.01
CA ALA A 117 21.51 4.55 -9.12
C ALA A 117 20.00 4.41 -8.84
N ASP A 118 19.61 4.09 -7.60
CA ASP A 118 18.21 4.01 -7.18
C ASP A 118 17.52 5.37 -7.23
N LYS A 119 18.17 6.43 -6.73
CA LYS A 119 17.67 7.80 -6.82
C LYS A 119 17.50 8.25 -8.27
N GLU A 120 18.45 7.93 -9.14
CA GLU A 120 18.37 8.24 -10.57
C GLU A 120 17.21 7.49 -11.24
N ARG A 121 17.03 6.18 -10.97
CA ARG A 121 15.90 5.40 -11.48
C ARG A 121 14.55 5.94 -11.00
N ALA A 122 14.43 6.24 -9.71
CA ALA A 122 13.21 6.82 -9.15
C ALA A 122 12.88 8.18 -9.80
N ARG A 123 13.89 9.02 -10.02
CA ARG A 123 13.73 10.30 -10.71
C ARG A 123 13.28 10.12 -12.16
N MET A 124 13.86 9.15 -12.88
CA MET A 124 13.48 8.86 -14.26
C MET A 124 12.02 8.41 -14.36
N LEU A 125 11.59 7.47 -13.51
CA LEU A 125 10.19 7.02 -13.47
C LEU A 125 9.23 8.17 -13.15
N TYR A 126 9.59 9.02 -12.17
CA TYR A 126 8.79 10.21 -11.86
C TYR A 126 8.69 11.17 -13.03
N LEU A 127 9.79 11.43 -13.74
CA LEU A 127 9.80 12.30 -14.91
C LEU A 127 8.96 11.73 -16.06
N GLU A 128 9.02 10.42 -16.31
CA GLU A 128 8.16 9.76 -17.29
C GLU A 128 6.69 9.87 -16.92
N GLU A 129 6.34 9.56 -15.67
CA GLU A 129 4.95 9.62 -15.18
C GLU A 129 4.40 11.05 -15.17
N THR A 130 5.24 12.05 -14.92
CA THR A 130 4.85 13.47 -14.86
C THR A 130 5.01 14.22 -16.17
N LYS A 131 5.56 13.58 -17.21
CA LYS A 131 5.67 14.14 -18.55
C LYS A 131 4.27 14.51 -19.05
N GLY A 132 4.09 15.76 -19.48
CA GLY A 132 2.79 16.28 -19.94
C GLY A 132 1.78 16.61 -18.84
N LYS A 133 1.82 15.96 -17.66
CA LYS A 133 0.93 16.29 -16.52
C LYS A 133 1.11 17.74 -16.05
N ARG A 134 2.30 18.33 -16.22
CA ARG A 134 2.54 19.74 -15.89
C ARG A 134 1.73 20.67 -16.79
N ASP A 135 1.75 20.41 -18.10
CA ASP A 135 1.05 21.23 -19.09
C ASP A 135 -0.47 21.06 -18.97
N GLU A 136 -0.92 19.83 -18.70
CA GLU A 136 -2.34 19.55 -18.46
C GLU A 136 -2.85 20.23 -17.19
N ARG A 137 -2.07 20.18 -16.09
CA ARG A 137 -2.39 20.93 -14.87
C ARG A 137 -2.39 22.45 -15.11
N GLN A 138 -1.49 22.94 -15.95
CA GLN A 138 -1.46 24.36 -16.29
C GLN A 138 -2.71 24.76 -17.07
N LYS A 139 -3.07 24.01 -18.12
CA LYS A 139 -4.32 24.22 -18.88
C LYS A 139 -5.55 24.23 -17.98
N TYR A 140 -5.65 23.27 -17.06
CA TYR A 140 -6.76 23.22 -16.10
C TYR A 140 -6.79 24.47 -15.19
N ARG A 141 -5.62 24.90 -14.69
CA ARG A 141 -5.51 26.11 -13.86
C ARG A 141 -5.89 27.36 -14.64
N ASP A 142 -5.47 27.47 -15.89
CA ASP A 142 -5.76 28.61 -16.75
C ASP A 142 -7.27 28.69 -17.05
N VAL A 143 -7.91 27.57 -17.39
CA VAL A 143 -9.37 27.50 -17.57
C VAL A 143 -10.09 27.88 -16.29
N ARG A 144 -9.68 27.35 -15.13
CA ARG A 144 -10.30 27.69 -13.84
C ARG A 144 -10.16 29.17 -13.52
N ALA A 145 -8.99 29.76 -13.78
CA ALA A 145 -8.74 31.18 -13.56
C ALA A 145 -9.59 32.04 -14.49
N ALA A 146 -9.65 31.71 -15.78
CA ALA A 146 -10.49 32.41 -16.76
C ALA A 146 -11.98 32.34 -16.40
N SER A 147 -12.49 31.15 -16.07
CA SER A 147 -13.88 30.98 -15.61
C SER A 147 -14.17 31.74 -14.31
N SER A 148 -13.21 31.77 -13.38
CA SER A 148 -13.35 32.54 -12.14
C SER A 148 -13.39 34.04 -12.40
N ALA A 149 -12.56 34.55 -13.31
CA ALA A 149 -12.55 35.96 -13.69
C ALA A 149 -13.86 36.35 -14.38
N LEU A 150 -14.34 35.52 -15.31
CA LEU A 150 -15.62 35.74 -16.00
C LEU A 150 -16.80 35.75 -15.02
N ARG A 151 -16.85 34.79 -14.09
CA ARG A 151 -17.87 34.78 -13.03
C ARG A 151 -17.83 36.04 -12.17
N ARG A 152 -16.62 36.51 -11.80
CA ARG A 152 -16.46 37.73 -11.01
C ARG A 152 -16.97 38.97 -11.75
N GLU A 153 -16.70 39.08 -13.05
CA GLU A 153 -17.19 40.17 -13.89
C GLU A 153 -18.72 40.13 -14.04
N GLN A 154 -19.28 38.93 -14.25
CA GLN A 154 -20.71 38.73 -14.43
C GLN A 154 -21.52 38.70 -13.13
N ARG A 155 -20.85 38.65 -11.96
CA ARG A 155 -21.46 38.48 -10.64
C ARG A 155 -22.59 39.47 -10.38
N ALA A 156 -22.38 40.75 -10.66
CA ALA A 156 -23.41 41.77 -10.45
C ALA A 156 -24.67 41.53 -11.30
N ARG A 157 -24.51 41.11 -12.57
CA ARG A 157 -25.64 40.74 -13.44
C ARG A 157 -26.31 39.45 -12.96
N HIS A 158 -25.54 38.49 -12.49
CA HIS A 158 -26.07 37.22 -11.99
C HIS A 158 -26.91 37.41 -10.71
N ILE A 159 -26.47 38.27 -9.80
CA ILE A 159 -27.23 38.67 -8.59
C ILE A 159 -28.54 39.36 -8.99
N ASP A 160 -28.52 40.24 -9.98
CA ASP A 160 -29.71 40.92 -10.50
C ASP A 160 -30.74 39.92 -11.07
N PHE A 161 -30.28 38.90 -11.81
CA PHE A 161 -31.16 37.82 -12.30
C PHE A 161 -31.70 36.89 -11.20
N LEU A 162 -31.09 36.89 -10.02
CA LEU A 162 -31.50 36.10 -8.86
C LEU A 162 -32.25 36.95 -7.82
N ASP A 163 -32.90 38.04 -8.25
CA ASP A 163 -33.65 38.95 -7.38
C ASP A 163 -32.82 39.46 -6.18
N GLY A 164 -31.52 39.69 -6.39
CA GLY A 164 -30.60 40.16 -5.36
C GLY A 164 -29.95 39.07 -4.51
N TYR A 165 -30.26 37.79 -4.74
CA TYR A 165 -29.66 36.68 -4.00
C TYR A 165 -28.27 36.31 -4.54
N ASP A 166 -27.28 36.29 -3.65
CA ASP A 166 -25.88 35.99 -3.98
C ASP A 166 -25.55 34.55 -3.62
N SER A 167 -25.65 33.64 -4.59
CA SER A 167 -25.36 32.22 -4.39
C SER A 167 -23.89 31.93 -4.04
N ASP A 168 -22.98 32.87 -4.32
CA ASP A 168 -21.55 32.71 -4.05
C ASP A 168 -21.12 33.31 -2.70
N ASP A 169 -22.05 33.88 -1.93
CA ASP A 169 -21.77 34.37 -0.58
C ASP A 169 -21.96 33.26 0.46
N ASP A 170 -20.85 32.82 1.05
CA ASP A 170 -20.82 31.78 2.09
C ASP A 170 -21.69 32.15 3.31
N ALA A 171 -21.96 33.44 3.56
CA ALA A 171 -22.85 33.89 4.64
C ALA A 171 -24.32 33.49 4.42
N ASN A 172 -24.73 33.18 3.18
CA ASN A 172 -26.08 32.71 2.86
C ASN A 172 -26.28 31.21 3.20
N TYR A 173 -25.22 30.47 3.55
CA TYR A 173 -25.29 29.06 3.89
C TYR A 173 -25.28 28.83 5.41
N ASN A 174 -26.34 28.18 5.91
CA ASN A 174 -26.36 27.66 7.29
C ASN A 174 -25.88 26.21 7.30
N ILE A 175 -24.61 26.00 7.66
CA ILE A 175 -24.05 24.65 7.81
C ILE A 175 -24.61 24.03 9.10
N LYS A 176 -25.40 22.96 8.97
CA LYS A 176 -25.87 22.15 10.11
C LYS A 176 -25.18 20.80 10.10
N GLU A 177 -24.53 20.46 11.20
CA GLU A 177 -23.99 19.12 11.42
C GLU A 177 -25.10 18.21 11.93
N VAL A 178 -25.42 17.16 11.16
CA VAL A 178 -26.48 16.20 11.50
C VAL A 178 -25.83 14.86 11.83
N SER A 179 -25.83 14.49 13.10
CA SER A 179 -25.43 13.16 13.57
C SER A 179 -26.60 12.18 13.42
N VAL A 180 -26.44 11.18 12.56
CA VAL A 180 -27.43 10.11 12.38
C VAL A 180 -26.96 8.88 13.15
N GLU A 181 -27.61 8.60 14.28
CA GLU A 181 -27.40 7.38 15.05
C GLU A 181 -28.37 6.29 14.58
N THR A 182 -27.85 5.24 13.96
CA THR A 182 -28.64 4.08 13.53
C THR A 182 -28.53 2.98 14.57
N ILE A 183 -29.62 2.66 15.26
CA ILE A 183 -29.69 1.53 16.20
C ILE A 183 -29.65 0.22 15.39
N LEU A 184 -28.58 -0.55 15.53
CA LEU A 184 -28.33 -1.76 14.72
C LEU A 184 -29.13 -2.99 15.18
N SER A 185 -29.58 -3.05 16.44
CA SER A 185 -30.36 -4.18 16.96
C SER A 185 -30.94 -3.85 18.34
N THR A 186 -32.25 -4.08 18.51
CA THR A 186 -32.93 -4.09 19.81
C THR A 186 -33.30 -5.53 20.13
N LYS A 187 -32.90 -6.05 21.30
CA LYS A 187 -33.37 -7.33 21.84
C LYS A 187 -34.35 -7.06 22.97
N GLU A 188 -35.59 -7.50 22.80
CA GLU A 188 -36.57 -7.57 23.89
C GLU A 188 -36.46 -8.95 24.52
N GLU A 189 -36.13 -9.00 25.81
CA GLU A 189 -36.27 -10.21 26.63
C GLU A 189 -37.64 -10.18 27.29
N THR A 190 -38.52 -11.10 26.91
CA THR A 190 -39.79 -11.35 27.60
C THR A 190 -39.54 -12.19 28.86
N VAL A 191 -39.98 -11.67 30.01
CA VAL A 191 -39.97 -12.30 31.34
C VAL A 191 -40.88 -13.51 31.41
#